data_AF-A0A934QJX7-F1
#
_entry.id   AF-A0A934QJX7-F1
#
_cell.length_a   1.000
_cell.length_b   1.000
_cell.length_c   1.000
_cell.angle_alpha   90.00
_cell.angle_beta   90.00
_cell.angle_gamma   90.00
#
_symmetry.space_group_name_H-M   'P 1'
#
loop_
_entity.id
_entity.type
_entity.pdbx_description
1 polymer ?
#
loop_
_entity_poly.entity_id
_entity_poly.type
_entity_poly.pdbx_seq_one_letter_code
_entity_poly.pdbx_strand_id
1 'polypeptide(L)'
;MSYQFGTNWSTFADKAGPIVGPLMGYEVLSAFFLEAGFLGIMLFGFNRVGPKLHLFATAMVAFGTLFSTFWILSVNSWMQTPAGFAINDAGQFVPDDWWAIVFTPSFPYRLVHMVLAAYLTTAFVVGGVGAWHLLKNSRDRGARIMFSMAMWMAIVVTRLQIVAGDLHGLNTLEHQPAKIAAMEGHYETESGAPLYLFGIPDDEAGELHYSIGIPNLGSFILTHDWDGAVKGLDAFPEDQRP
;
A
#
# COMPACT_ATOMS: atom_id res chain seq x y z
N MET A 1 -2.50 16.26 -5.70
CA MET A 1 -1.18 15.66 -5.39
C MET A 1 -0.12 16.01 -6.43
N SER A 2 -0.27 15.67 -7.72
CA SER A 2 0.79 15.83 -8.74
C SER A 2 1.51 17.20 -8.74
N TYR A 3 0.76 18.31 -8.80
CA TYR A 3 1.35 19.65 -8.80
C TYR A 3 2.02 20.05 -7.47
N GLN A 4 1.66 19.40 -6.35
CA GLN A 4 2.25 19.68 -5.03
C GLN A 4 3.69 19.14 -4.92
N PHE A 5 4.05 18.10 -5.67
CA PHE A 5 5.45 17.64 -5.73
C PHE A 5 6.38 18.76 -6.22
N GLY A 6 6.01 19.44 -7.30
CA GLY A 6 6.83 20.54 -7.84
C GLY A 6 6.76 21.83 -7.02
N THR A 7 5.60 22.16 -6.47
CA THR A 7 5.39 23.45 -5.78
C THR A 7 5.86 23.44 -4.32
N ASN A 8 5.65 22.35 -3.59
CA ASN A 8 6.01 22.28 -2.16
C ASN A 8 7.33 21.53 -1.91
N TRP A 9 7.77 20.68 -2.84
CA TRP A 9 8.96 19.83 -2.69
C TRP A 9 9.93 20.04 -3.86
N SER A 10 10.25 21.29 -4.16
CA SER A 10 11.04 21.68 -5.35
C SER A 10 12.43 21.01 -5.39
N THR A 11 13.13 20.90 -4.26
CA THR A 11 14.44 20.20 -4.20
C THR A 11 14.31 18.70 -4.46
N PHE A 12 13.23 18.07 -3.99
CA PHE A 12 12.95 16.67 -4.30
C PHE A 12 12.64 16.50 -5.79
N ALA A 13 11.79 17.37 -6.34
CA ALA A 13 11.43 17.34 -7.76
C ALA A 13 12.64 17.55 -8.67
N ASP A 14 13.58 18.42 -8.29
CA ASP A 14 14.84 18.62 -9.02
C ASP A 14 15.76 17.39 -8.93
N LYS A 15 15.99 16.86 -7.73
CA LYS A 15 16.91 15.73 -7.53
C LYS A 15 16.40 14.39 -8.04
N ALA A 16 15.13 14.05 -7.78
CA ALA A 16 14.55 12.76 -8.13
C ALA A 16 13.74 12.80 -9.44
N GLY A 17 13.55 13.99 -10.01
CA GLY A 17 12.78 14.22 -11.24
C GLY A 17 13.15 13.31 -12.41
N PRO A 18 14.43 13.05 -12.72
CA PRO A 18 14.81 12.17 -13.82
C PRO A 18 14.33 10.72 -13.68
N ILE A 19 14.02 10.26 -12.47
CA ILE A 19 13.49 8.91 -12.19
C ILE A 19 11.99 8.95 -11.97
N VAL A 20 11.52 9.79 -11.04
CA VAL A 20 10.11 9.85 -10.63
C VAL A 20 9.22 10.41 -11.73
N GLY A 21 9.70 11.42 -12.46
CA GLY A 21 8.97 12.10 -13.52
C GLY A 21 8.49 11.15 -14.62
N PRO A 22 9.37 10.35 -15.24
CA PRO A 22 8.97 9.36 -16.23
C PRO A 22 7.94 8.34 -15.71
N LEU A 23 8.12 7.79 -14.51
CA LEU A 23 7.18 6.81 -13.93
C LEU A 23 5.77 7.42 -13.74
N MET A 24 5.69 8.64 -13.21
CA MET A 24 4.42 9.37 -13.09
C MET A 24 3.85 9.75 -14.47
N GLY A 25 4.70 10.07 -15.45
CA GLY A 25 4.28 10.33 -16.82
C GLY A 25 3.64 9.09 -17.47
N TYR A 26 4.25 7.92 -17.28
CA TYR A 26 3.71 6.65 -17.77
C TYR A 26 2.38 6.30 -17.12
N GLU A 27 2.17 6.59 -15.84
CA GLU A 27 0.88 6.45 -15.19
C GLU A 27 -0.23 7.18 -15.98
N VAL A 28 0.00 8.45 -16.31
CA VAL A 28 -0.97 9.25 -17.06
C VAL A 28 -1.15 8.70 -18.47
N LEU A 29 -0.05 8.48 -19.20
CA LEU A 29 -0.09 8.11 -20.61
C LEU A 29 -0.73 6.73 -20.86
N SER A 30 -0.50 5.78 -19.97
CA SER A 30 -0.85 4.38 -20.20
C SER A 30 -2.07 3.90 -19.41
N ALA A 31 -2.23 4.34 -18.16
CA ALA A 31 -3.33 3.93 -17.31
C ALA A 31 -4.51 4.90 -17.39
N PHE A 32 -4.25 6.20 -17.18
CA PHE A 32 -5.32 7.20 -17.11
C PHE A 32 -6.05 7.35 -18.46
N PHE A 33 -5.32 7.39 -19.58
CA PHE A 33 -5.97 7.44 -20.90
C PHE A 33 -6.79 6.18 -21.22
N LEU A 34 -6.30 5.00 -20.84
CA LEU A 34 -7.03 3.75 -21.01
C LEU A 34 -8.33 3.79 -20.20
N GLU A 35 -8.23 4.12 -18.91
CA GLU A 35 -9.39 4.24 -18.02
C GLU A 35 -10.38 5.28 -18.54
N ALA A 36 -9.94 6.52 -18.78
CA ALA A 36 -10.79 7.62 -19.21
C ALA A 36 -11.48 7.34 -20.55
N GLY A 37 -10.79 6.68 -21.49
CA GLY A 37 -11.36 6.30 -22.78
C GLY A 37 -12.53 5.32 -22.66
N PHE A 38 -12.43 4.32 -21.78
CA PHE A 38 -13.48 3.32 -21.59
C PHE A 38 -14.52 3.72 -20.53
N LEU A 39 -14.19 4.63 -19.62
CA LEU A 39 -15.09 5.09 -18.55
C LEU A 39 -16.37 5.73 -19.12
N GLY A 40 -16.27 6.48 -20.21
CA GLY A 40 -17.44 7.04 -20.89
C GLY A 40 -18.42 5.97 -21.39
N ILE A 41 -17.90 4.85 -21.91
CA ILE A 41 -18.70 3.72 -22.35
C ILE A 41 -19.30 2.99 -21.13
N MET A 42 -18.52 2.81 -20.07
CA MET A 42 -18.99 2.18 -18.83
C MET A 42 -20.17 2.95 -18.22
N LEU A 43 -20.06 4.28 -18.11
CA LEU A 43 -21.08 5.12 -17.46
C LEU A 43 -22.32 5.37 -18.35
N PHE A 44 -22.12 5.61 -19.65
CA PHE A 44 -23.19 6.10 -20.53
C PHE A 44 -23.56 5.14 -21.67
N GLY A 45 -22.89 3.99 -21.76
CA GLY A 45 -23.03 3.02 -22.84
C GLY A 45 -24.08 1.93 -22.62
N PHE A 46 -24.65 1.79 -21.41
CA PHE A 46 -25.48 0.62 -21.06
C PHE A 46 -26.64 0.33 -22.03
N ASN A 47 -27.31 1.38 -22.53
CA ASN A 47 -28.40 1.29 -23.51
C ASN A 47 -27.98 1.66 -24.95
N ARG A 48 -26.67 1.88 -25.19
CA ARG A 48 -26.13 2.34 -26.48
C ARG A 48 -25.18 1.35 -27.14
N VAL A 49 -24.52 0.50 -26.34
CA VAL A 49 -23.64 -0.56 -26.82
C VAL A 49 -24.17 -1.93 -26.41
N GLY A 50 -23.77 -2.97 -27.13
CA GLY A 50 -24.12 -4.34 -26.75
C GLY A 50 -23.51 -4.76 -25.39
N PRO A 51 -24.10 -5.71 -24.67
CA PRO A 51 -23.67 -6.11 -23.33
C PRO A 51 -22.23 -6.62 -23.27
N LYS A 52 -21.74 -7.27 -24.34
CA LYS A 52 -20.33 -7.71 -24.45
C LYS A 52 -19.36 -6.53 -24.48
N LEU A 53 -19.70 -5.47 -25.22
CA LEU A 53 -18.86 -4.29 -25.30
C LEU A 53 -18.90 -3.47 -24.01
N HIS A 54 -20.07 -3.40 -23.36
CA HIS A 54 -20.18 -2.77 -22.04
C HIS A 54 -19.34 -3.49 -20.97
N LEU A 55 -19.39 -4.83 -20.94
CA LEU A 55 -18.55 -5.63 -20.05
C LEU A 55 -17.05 -5.44 -20.36
N PHE A 56 -16.68 -5.45 -21.64
CA PHE A 56 -15.29 -5.21 -22.06
C PHE A 56 -14.80 -3.83 -21.60
N ALA A 57 -15.60 -2.78 -21.82
CA ALA A 57 -15.27 -1.43 -21.37
C ALA A 57 -15.10 -1.37 -19.84
N THR A 58 -16.00 -2.02 -19.09
CA THR A 58 -15.91 -2.11 -17.63
C THR A 58 -14.62 -2.83 -17.18
N ALA A 59 -14.22 -3.89 -17.88
CA ALA A 59 -12.98 -4.59 -17.62
C ALA A 59 -11.73 -3.74 -17.94
N MET A 60 -11.76 -2.95 -19.02
CA MET A 60 -10.68 -2.03 -19.37
C MET A 60 -10.51 -0.90 -18.38
N VAL A 61 -11.62 -0.38 -17.82
CA VAL A 61 -11.58 0.58 -16.70
C VAL A 61 -10.87 -0.06 -15.51
N ALA A 62 -11.30 -1.25 -15.08
CA ALA A 62 -10.67 -1.95 -13.95
C ALA A 62 -9.19 -2.25 -14.18
N PHE A 63 -8.81 -2.67 -15.40
CA PHE A 63 -7.42 -2.91 -15.76
C PHE A 63 -6.59 -1.61 -15.78
N GLY A 64 -7.15 -0.52 -16.30
CA GLY A 64 -6.54 0.81 -16.25
C GLY A 64 -6.25 1.25 -14.82
N THR A 65 -7.19 1.08 -13.91
CA THR A 65 -7.01 1.41 -12.48
C THR A 65 -5.91 0.56 -11.82
N LEU A 66 -5.83 -0.74 -12.15
CA LEU A 66 -4.72 -1.59 -11.69
C LEU A 66 -3.37 -1.15 -12.26
N PHE A 67 -3.33 -0.72 -13.51
CA PHE A 67 -2.11 -0.22 -14.14
C PHE A 67 -1.67 1.14 -13.59
N SER A 68 -2.62 2.00 -13.19
CA SER A 68 -2.29 3.23 -12.45
C SER A 68 -1.68 2.89 -11.09
N THR A 69 -2.29 1.93 -10.38
CA THR A 69 -1.76 1.43 -9.10
C THR A 69 -0.33 0.90 -9.25
N PHE A 70 -0.03 0.19 -10.34
CA PHE A 70 1.33 -0.27 -10.65
C PHE A 70 2.33 0.89 -10.73
N TRP A 71 2.07 1.91 -11.53
CA TRP A 71 3.03 3.01 -11.74
C TRP A 71 3.22 3.87 -10.50
N ILE A 72 2.13 4.24 -9.83
CA ILE A 72 2.22 5.10 -8.64
C ILE A 72 2.90 4.37 -7.48
N LEU A 73 2.70 3.06 -7.33
CA LEU A 73 3.39 2.29 -6.31
C LEU A 73 4.83 1.98 -6.69
N SER A 74 5.17 1.94 -7.97
CA SER A 74 6.56 1.87 -8.41
C SER A 74 7.33 3.12 -7.96
N VAL A 75 6.75 4.31 -8.14
CA VAL A 75 7.28 5.57 -7.59
C VAL A 75 7.42 5.50 -6.08
N ASN A 76 6.35 5.14 -5.36
CA ASN A 76 6.39 5.11 -3.90
C ASN A 76 7.40 4.09 -3.36
N SER A 77 7.54 2.94 -4.03
CA SER A 77 8.49 1.90 -3.62
C SER A 77 9.93 2.31 -3.90
N TRP A 78 10.19 3.00 -5.02
CA TRP A 78 11.51 3.58 -5.28
C TRP A 78 11.89 4.62 -4.24
N MET A 79 10.95 5.43 -3.75
CA MET A 79 11.21 6.37 -2.65
C MET A 79 11.55 5.69 -1.31
N GLN A 80 11.21 4.40 -1.14
CA GLN A 80 11.38 3.66 0.12
C GLN A 80 12.60 2.74 0.07
N THR A 81 12.83 2.08 -1.06
CA THR A 81 13.99 1.22 -1.32
C THR A 81 14.62 1.59 -2.67
N PRO A 82 15.30 2.75 -2.78
CA PRO A 82 15.86 3.23 -4.04
C PRO A 82 16.89 2.25 -4.62
N ALA A 83 16.76 1.94 -5.92
CA ALA A 83 17.66 1.04 -6.64
C ALA A 83 17.81 1.47 -8.11
N GLY A 84 18.83 0.95 -8.79
CA GLY A 84 19.03 1.13 -10.24
C GLY A 84 19.34 2.56 -10.68
N PHE A 85 19.93 3.38 -9.82
CA PHE A 85 20.25 4.79 -10.11
C PHE A 85 21.74 5.10 -9.95
N ALA A 86 22.19 6.12 -10.67
CA ALA A 86 23.46 6.82 -10.43
C ALA A 86 23.19 8.28 -10.01
N ILE A 87 24.22 8.98 -9.55
CA ILE A 87 24.13 10.41 -9.22
C ILE A 87 25.00 11.17 -10.22
N ASN A 88 24.40 12.15 -10.90
CA ASN A 88 25.12 13.01 -11.84
C ASN A 88 25.85 14.17 -11.14
N ASP A 89 26.63 14.95 -11.90
CA ASP A 89 27.39 16.09 -11.36
C ASP A 89 26.52 17.19 -10.74
N ALA A 90 25.24 17.27 -11.13
CA ALA A 90 24.26 18.19 -10.53
C ALA A 90 23.64 17.66 -9.22
N GLY A 91 24.04 16.47 -8.76
CA GLY A 91 23.51 15.83 -7.56
C GLY A 91 22.10 15.26 -7.74
N GLN A 92 21.67 15.03 -8.99
CA GLN A 92 20.38 14.41 -9.32
C GLN A 92 20.53 12.90 -9.46
N PHE A 93 19.50 12.18 -9.05
CA PHE A 93 19.35 10.75 -9.30
C PHE A 93 18.98 10.54 -10.77
N VAL A 94 19.85 9.85 -11.50
CA VAL A 94 19.65 9.51 -12.91
C VAL A 94 19.49 7.99 -13.08
N PRO A 95 18.64 7.55 -14.02
CA PRO A 95 18.38 6.13 -14.21
C PRO A 95 19.62 5.41 -14.76
N ASP A 96 20.00 4.30 -14.12
CA ASP A 96 21.04 3.39 -14.59
C ASP A 96 20.40 2.08 -15.09
N ASP A 97 19.45 1.53 -14.34
CA ASP A 97 18.67 0.35 -14.70
C ASP A 97 17.16 0.56 -14.41
N TRP A 98 16.37 0.71 -15.46
CA TRP A 98 14.92 0.89 -15.36
C TRP A 98 14.19 -0.32 -14.76
N TRP A 99 14.68 -1.54 -14.95
CA TRP A 99 14.06 -2.72 -14.35
C TRP A 99 14.22 -2.69 -12.83
N ALA A 100 15.43 -2.41 -12.35
CA ALA A 100 15.71 -2.26 -10.92
C ALA A 100 14.99 -1.04 -10.31
N ILE A 101 14.82 0.06 -11.06
CA ILE A 101 14.04 1.22 -10.64
C ILE A 101 12.57 0.88 -10.48
N VAL A 102 11.98 0.19 -11.45
CA VAL A 102 10.53 -0.08 -11.43
C VAL A 102 10.21 -1.16 -10.40
N PHE A 103 11.02 -2.21 -10.34
CA PHE A 103 10.82 -3.38 -9.49
C PHE A 103 11.82 -3.43 -8.33
N THR A 104 11.81 -2.34 -7.55
CA THR A 104 12.57 -2.26 -6.30
C THR A 104 12.22 -3.38 -5.32
N PRO A 105 13.08 -3.68 -4.32
CA PRO A 105 12.84 -4.76 -3.36
C PRO A 105 11.48 -4.71 -2.66
N SER A 106 10.98 -3.50 -2.36
CA SER A 106 9.68 -3.32 -1.69
C SER A 106 8.47 -3.30 -2.63
N PHE A 107 8.68 -3.18 -3.96
CA PHE A 107 7.60 -2.97 -4.92
C PHE A 107 6.57 -4.12 -4.99
N PRO A 108 6.96 -5.40 -5.17
CA PRO A 108 5.98 -6.48 -5.31
C PRO A 108 5.09 -6.60 -4.07
N TYR A 109 5.67 -6.49 -2.88
CA TYR A 109 4.94 -6.57 -1.61
C TYR A 109 3.96 -5.40 -1.46
N ARG A 110 4.41 -4.17 -1.75
CA ARG A 110 3.56 -2.98 -1.66
C ARG A 110 2.41 -3.01 -2.66
N LEU A 111 2.68 -3.46 -3.90
CA LEU A 111 1.66 -3.60 -4.94
C LEU A 111 0.58 -4.59 -4.51
N VAL A 112 0.97 -5.80 -4.10
CA VAL A 112 0.03 -6.84 -3.66
C VAL A 112 -0.77 -6.36 -2.44
N HIS A 113 -0.09 -5.82 -1.43
CA HIS A 113 -0.72 -5.35 -0.21
C HIS A 113 -1.74 -4.23 -0.46
N MET A 114 -1.41 -3.26 -1.31
CA MET A 114 -2.29 -2.12 -1.59
C MET A 114 -3.48 -2.51 -2.48
N VAL A 115 -3.28 -3.37 -3.49
CA VAL A 115 -4.38 -3.85 -4.36
C VAL A 115 -5.38 -4.66 -3.55
N LEU A 116 -4.91 -5.58 -2.70
CA LEU A 116 -5.77 -6.35 -1.81
C LEU A 116 -6.49 -5.43 -0.80
N ALA A 117 -5.82 -4.43 -0.24
CA ALA A 117 -6.43 -3.45 0.65
C ALA A 117 -7.54 -2.63 -0.04
N ALA A 118 -7.33 -2.22 -1.29
CA ALA A 118 -8.32 -1.50 -2.08
C ALA A 118 -9.56 -2.36 -2.37
N TYR A 119 -9.37 -3.65 -2.71
CA TYR A 119 -10.49 -4.58 -2.89
C TYR A 119 -11.25 -4.82 -1.59
N LEU A 120 -10.54 -4.98 -0.47
CA LEU A 120 -11.16 -5.18 0.84
C LEU A 120 -11.96 -3.95 1.27
N THR A 121 -11.41 -2.75 1.07
CA THR A 121 -12.11 -1.48 1.31
C THR A 121 -13.37 -1.37 0.48
N THR A 122 -13.27 -1.65 -0.83
CA THR A 122 -14.43 -1.62 -1.73
C THR A 122 -15.49 -2.65 -1.32
N ALA A 123 -15.08 -3.86 -0.94
CA ALA A 123 -15.98 -4.90 -0.44
C ALA A 123 -16.73 -4.43 0.81
N PHE A 124 -16.05 -3.84 1.80
CA PHE A 124 -16.71 -3.35 3.00
C PHE A 124 -17.63 -2.14 2.74
N VAL A 125 -17.28 -1.25 1.82
CA VAL A 125 -18.16 -0.14 1.42
C VAL A 125 -19.43 -0.68 0.75
N VAL A 126 -19.31 -1.54 -0.27
CA VAL A 126 -20.46 -2.14 -0.97
C VAL A 126 -21.29 -3.00 -0.02
N GLY A 127 -20.62 -3.78 0.83
CA GLY A 127 -21.25 -4.60 1.87
C GLY A 127 -21.99 -3.77 2.91
N GLY A 128 -21.41 -2.66 3.37
CA GLY A 128 -22.06 -1.74 4.31
C GLY A 128 -23.33 -1.11 3.74
N VAL A 129 -23.28 -0.65 2.48
CA VAL A 129 -24.47 -0.14 1.78
C VAL A 129 -25.51 -1.25 1.59
N GLY A 130 -25.10 -2.44 1.15
CA GLY A 130 -25.99 -3.59 1.01
C GLY A 130 -26.66 -3.98 2.32
N ALA A 131 -25.90 -4.05 3.42
CA ALA A 131 -26.40 -4.34 4.76
C ALA A 131 -27.42 -3.29 5.22
N TRP A 132 -27.12 -2.01 5.01
CA TRP A 132 -28.03 -0.92 5.35
C TRP A 132 -29.38 -1.03 4.64
N HIS A 133 -29.38 -1.38 3.35
CA HIS A 133 -30.61 -1.64 2.61
C HIS A 133 -31.37 -2.86 3.15
N LEU A 134 -30.68 -3.94 3.51
CA LEU A 134 -31.30 -5.14 4.06
C LEU A 134 -31.90 -4.94 5.46
N LEU A 135 -31.32 -4.05 6.28
CA LEU A 135 -31.90 -3.68 7.58
C LEU A 135 -33.25 -2.98 7.42
N LYS A 136 -33.44 -2.21 6.33
CA LYS A 136 -34.70 -1.51 6.04
C LYS A 136 -35.70 -2.38 5.28
N ASN A 137 -35.21 -3.16 4.32
CA ASN A 137 -36.01 -4.08 3.54
C ASN A 137 -35.24 -5.37 3.28
N SER A 138 -35.47 -6.36 4.15
CA SER A 138 -34.79 -7.65 4.06
C SER A 138 -35.13 -8.44 2.79
N ARG A 139 -36.17 -8.07 2.02
CA ARG A 139 -36.58 -8.74 0.78
C ARG A 139 -35.98 -8.13 -0.48
N ASP A 140 -35.20 -7.05 -0.37
CA ASP A 140 -34.53 -6.44 -1.51
C ASP A 140 -33.48 -7.38 -2.11
N ARG A 141 -33.76 -7.89 -3.32
CA ARG A 141 -32.88 -8.82 -4.03
C ARG A 141 -31.54 -8.16 -4.41
N GLY A 142 -31.56 -6.89 -4.82
CA GLY A 142 -30.34 -6.17 -5.21
C GLY A 142 -29.40 -6.02 -4.02
N ALA A 143 -29.94 -5.60 -2.89
CA ALA A 143 -29.19 -5.48 -1.64
C ALA A 143 -28.61 -6.82 -1.16
N ARG A 144 -29.36 -7.93 -1.31
CA ARG A 144 -28.86 -9.29 -1.00
C ARG A 144 -27.66 -9.68 -1.87
N ILE A 145 -27.69 -9.35 -3.17
CA ILE A 145 -26.58 -9.64 -4.09
C ILE A 145 -25.35 -8.81 -3.72
N MET A 146 -25.52 -7.50 -3.52
CA MET A 146 -24.43 -6.59 -3.11
C MET A 146 -23.76 -7.09 -1.83
N PHE A 147 -24.54 -7.39 -0.80
CA PHE A 147 -24.04 -7.86 0.48
C PHE A 147 -23.32 -9.21 0.36
N SER A 148 -23.93 -10.17 -0.35
CA SER A 148 -23.33 -11.51 -0.55
C SER A 148 -21.99 -11.45 -1.28
N MET A 149 -21.92 -10.72 -2.41
CA MET A 149 -20.69 -10.57 -3.18
C MET A 149 -19.59 -9.90 -2.36
N ALA A 150 -19.93 -8.86 -1.59
CA ALA A 150 -19.01 -8.20 -0.68
C ALA A 150 -18.45 -9.15 0.38
N MET A 151 -19.30 -9.97 1.03
CA MET A 151 -18.86 -10.90 2.07
C MET A 151 -17.98 -12.01 1.51
N TRP A 152 -18.28 -12.54 0.32
CA TRP A 152 -17.41 -13.51 -0.36
C TRP A 152 -16.04 -12.91 -0.69
N MET A 153 -16.00 -11.68 -1.20
CA MET A 153 -14.75 -10.97 -1.46
C MET A 153 -13.97 -10.78 -0.16
N ALA A 154 -14.61 -10.32 0.91
CA ALA A 154 -13.96 -10.09 2.20
C ALA A 154 -13.35 -11.37 2.78
N ILE A 155 -14.05 -12.50 2.74
CA ILE A 155 -13.56 -13.78 3.26
C ILE A 155 -12.26 -14.22 2.56
N VAL A 156 -12.19 -14.07 1.24
CA VAL A 156 -11.00 -14.48 0.46
C VAL A 156 -9.88 -13.46 0.60
N VAL A 157 -10.18 -12.18 0.34
CA VAL A 157 -9.18 -11.11 0.29
C VAL A 157 -8.56 -10.83 1.66
N THR A 158 -9.31 -10.92 2.76
CA THR A 158 -8.75 -10.70 4.11
C THR A 158 -7.63 -11.68 4.43
N ARG A 159 -7.80 -12.96 4.07
CA ARG A 159 -6.76 -13.98 4.31
C ARG A 159 -5.50 -13.69 3.50
N LEU A 160 -5.67 -13.32 2.23
CA LEU A 160 -4.56 -12.92 1.37
C LEU A 160 -3.89 -11.64 1.88
N GLN A 161 -4.67 -10.68 2.36
CA GLN A 161 -4.17 -9.41 2.93
C GLN A 161 -3.29 -9.66 4.15
N ILE A 162 -3.68 -10.56 5.06
CA ILE A 162 -2.89 -10.90 6.25
C ILE A 162 -1.52 -11.46 5.84
N VAL A 163 -1.49 -12.42 4.92
CA VAL A 163 -0.23 -13.01 4.43
C VAL A 163 0.62 -11.97 3.70
N ALA A 164 0.01 -11.16 2.83
CA ALA A 164 0.73 -10.09 2.13
C ALA A 164 1.25 -9.01 3.09
N GLY A 165 0.53 -8.74 4.18
CA GLY A 165 0.95 -7.84 5.25
C GLY A 165 2.16 -8.35 6.01
N ASP A 166 2.14 -9.62 6.42
CA ASP A 166 3.28 -10.27 7.07
C ASP A 166 4.54 -10.20 6.18
N LEU A 167 4.44 -10.63 4.93
CA LEU A 167 5.55 -10.58 3.97
C LEU A 167 6.05 -9.15 3.72
N HIS A 168 5.15 -8.17 3.66
CA HIS A 168 5.55 -6.76 3.52
C HIS A 168 6.23 -6.24 4.79
N GLY A 169 5.79 -6.68 5.97
CA GLY A 169 6.40 -6.40 7.26
C GLY A 169 7.83 -6.91 7.33
N LEU A 170 8.07 -8.16 6.94
CA LEU A 170 9.42 -8.76 6.89
C LEU A 170 10.35 -8.02 5.92
N ASN A 171 9.85 -7.66 4.73
CA ASN A 171 10.63 -6.86 3.79
C ASN A 171 10.98 -5.47 4.35
N THR A 172 10.04 -4.85 5.07
CA THR A 172 10.26 -3.57 5.74
C THR A 172 11.22 -3.71 6.92
N LEU A 173 11.18 -4.82 7.66
CA LEU A 173 12.14 -5.12 8.72
C LEU A 173 13.56 -5.24 8.16
N GLU A 174 13.72 -5.85 6.99
CA GLU A 174 15.02 -5.97 6.32
C GLU A 174 15.57 -4.60 5.87
N HIS A 175 14.75 -3.78 5.23
CA HIS A 175 15.22 -2.54 4.56
C HIS A 175 15.05 -1.26 5.40
N GLN A 176 14.10 -1.24 6.33
CA GLN A 176 13.72 -0.08 7.15
C GLN A 176 13.32 -0.50 8.59
N PRO A 177 14.18 -1.21 9.35
CA PRO A 177 13.83 -1.74 10.66
C PRO A 177 13.42 -0.68 11.68
N ALA A 178 13.98 0.53 11.64
CA ALA A 178 13.60 1.63 12.52
C ALA A 178 12.10 2.00 12.38
N LYS A 179 11.53 1.84 11.18
CA LYS A 179 10.11 2.08 10.92
C LYS A 179 9.22 1.04 11.60
N ILE A 180 9.66 -0.23 11.60
CA ILE A 180 8.95 -1.30 12.31
C ILE A 180 9.05 -1.08 13.81
N ALA A 181 10.25 -0.76 14.33
CA ALA A 181 10.45 -0.49 15.74
C ALA A 181 9.56 0.65 16.25
N ALA A 182 9.47 1.75 15.48
CA ALA A 182 8.55 2.85 15.79
C ALA A 182 7.07 2.46 15.71
N MET A 183 6.68 1.70 14.68
CA MET A 183 5.29 1.28 14.48
C MET A 183 4.81 0.35 15.61
N GLU A 184 5.69 -0.54 16.07
CA GLU A 184 5.39 -1.48 17.15
C GLU A 184 5.61 -0.87 18.54
N GLY A 185 6.32 0.26 18.66
CA GLY A 185 6.61 0.90 19.94
C GLY A 185 7.72 0.22 20.74
N HIS A 186 8.68 -0.42 20.06
CA HIS A 186 9.87 -1.02 20.69
C HIS A 186 11.02 0.00 20.73
N TYR A 187 11.32 0.52 21.92
CA TYR A 187 12.48 1.40 22.15
C TYR A 187 13.77 0.59 22.36
N GLU A 188 13.72 -0.37 23.27
CA GLU A 188 14.85 -1.28 23.54
C GLU A 188 14.87 -2.49 22.59
N THR A 189 16.07 -3.02 22.35
CA THR A 189 16.23 -4.28 21.61
C THR A 189 15.99 -5.45 22.54
N GLU A 190 15.03 -6.31 22.19
CA GLU A 190 14.62 -7.42 23.05
C GLU A 190 14.41 -8.73 22.26
N SER A 191 14.68 -9.85 22.93
CA SER A 191 14.31 -11.19 22.48
C SER A 191 12.98 -11.58 23.13
N GLY A 192 12.04 -12.10 22.35
CA GLY A 192 10.67 -12.35 22.85
C GLY A 192 9.84 -11.06 22.97
N ALA A 193 10.04 -10.12 22.05
CA ALA A 193 9.34 -8.85 22.00
C ALA A 193 7.80 -9.06 21.97
N PRO A 194 7.04 -8.39 22.85
CA PRO A 194 5.59 -8.48 22.83
C PRO A 194 5.01 -7.78 21.59
N LEU A 195 3.91 -8.30 21.06
CA LEU A 195 3.10 -7.54 20.11
C LEU A 195 2.22 -6.57 20.89
N TYR A 196 2.48 -5.28 20.81
CA TYR A 196 1.65 -4.27 21.46
C TYR A 196 0.35 -4.03 20.68
N LEU A 197 -0.78 -4.38 21.28
CA LEU A 197 -2.12 -4.11 20.72
C LEU A 197 -2.55 -2.66 20.93
N PHE A 198 -2.00 -2.02 21.97
CA PHE A 198 -2.24 -0.63 22.32
C PHE A 198 -1.06 -0.10 23.14
N GLY A 199 -0.77 1.18 23.02
CA GLY A 199 0.22 1.91 23.81
C GLY A 199 0.26 3.38 23.38
N ILE A 200 0.81 4.24 24.24
CA ILE A 200 1.04 5.65 23.94
C ILE A 200 2.56 5.89 23.97
N PRO A 201 3.20 6.14 22.81
CA PRO A 201 4.64 6.36 22.77
C PRO A 201 5.01 7.68 23.43
N ASP A 202 6.13 7.66 24.16
CA ASP A 202 6.79 8.83 24.74
C ASP A 202 8.26 8.82 24.33
N ASP A 203 8.55 9.51 23.23
CA ASP A 203 9.87 9.52 22.61
C ASP A 203 10.91 10.30 23.46
N GLU A 204 10.47 11.20 24.34
CA GLU A 204 11.37 11.90 25.27
C GLU A 204 11.83 10.96 26.40
N ALA A 205 10.92 10.12 26.90
CA ALA A 205 11.24 9.11 27.91
C ALA A 205 11.87 7.84 27.31
N GLY A 206 11.65 7.56 26.03
CA GLY A 206 12.05 6.30 25.39
C GLY A 206 11.19 5.12 25.85
N GLU A 207 9.92 5.35 26.17
CA GLU A 207 9.04 4.34 26.76
C GLU A 207 7.65 4.32 26.10
N LEU A 208 6.98 3.17 26.18
CA LEU A 208 5.61 2.98 25.71
C LEU A 208 4.64 2.92 26.90
N HIS A 209 3.93 4.02 27.16
CA HIS A 209 2.99 4.11 28.27
C HIS A 209 1.69 3.35 28.00
N TYR A 210 1.04 2.87 29.07
CA TYR A 210 -0.27 2.21 29.03
C TYR A 210 -0.34 1.04 28.03
N SER A 211 0.77 0.32 27.89
CA SER A 211 0.90 -0.71 26.87
C SER A 211 0.09 -1.98 27.22
N ILE A 212 -0.56 -2.54 26.21
CA ILE A 212 -1.26 -3.83 26.26
C ILE A 212 -0.61 -4.72 25.21
N GLY A 213 0.25 -5.63 25.65
CA GLY A 213 1.01 -6.51 24.78
C GLY A 213 0.62 -7.98 24.91
N ILE A 214 0.75 -8.73 23.81
CA ILE A 214 0.79 -10.20 23.84
C ILE A 214 2.27 -10.63 23.87
N PRO A 215 2.77 -11.26 24.95
CA PRO A 215 4.17 -11.64 25.08
C PRO A 215 4.65 -12.50 23.90
N ASN A 216 5.90 -12.27 23.47
CA ASN A 216 6.62 -13.00 22.40
C ASN A 216 5.97 -13.00 21.00
N LEU A 217 4.75 -12.50 20.85
CA LEU A 217 4.04 -12.52 19.57
C LEU A 217 4.66 -11.55 18.55
N GLY A 218 5.24 -10.44 19.02
CA GLY A 218 5.94 -9.48 18.16
C GLY A 218 7.17 -10.11 17.54
N SER A 219 8.01 -10.77 18.35
CA SER A 219 9.13 -11.59 17.86
C SER A 219 8.66 -12.65 16.88
N PHE A 220 7.61 -13.39 17.19
CA PHE A 220 7.10 -14.44 16.30
C PHE A 220 6.65 -13.89 14.94
N ILE A 221 5.98 -12.75 14.88
CA ILE A 221 5.53 -12.16 13.60
C ILE A 221 6.72 -11.61 12.82
N LEU A 222 7.63 -10.90 13.48
CA LEU A 222 8.72 -10.18 12.83
C LEU A 222 9.91 -11.07 12.45
N THR A 223 10.09 -12.20 13.12
CA THR A 223 11.24 -13.09 12.91
C THR A 223 10.86 -14.52 12.58
N HIS A 224 9.58 -14.88 12.70
CA HIS A 224 9.09 -16.27 12.66
C HIS A 224 9.73 -17.19 13.70
N ASP A 225 10.26 -16.61 14.78
CA ASP A 225 10.82 -17.28 15.95
C ASP A 225 10.26 -16.63 17.24
N TRP A 226 9.87 -17.45 18.20
CA TRP A 226 9.30 -16.99 19.47
C TRP A 226 10.29 -16.17 20.30
N ASP A 227 11.57 -16.50 20.22
CA ASP A 227 12.65 -15.84 20.98
C ASP A 227 13.53 -14.95 20.08
N GLY A 228 13.10 -14.70 18.84
CA GLY A 228 13.85 -13.91 17.87
C GLY A 228 14.07 -12.48 18.36
N ALA A 229 15.28 -11.95 18.16
CA ALA A 229 15.65 -10.61 18.58
C ALA A 229 15.09 -9.56 17.61
N VAL A 230 14.36 -8.57 18.13
CA VAL A 230 13.84 -7.43 17.37
C VAL A 230 14.61 -6.19 17.79
N LYS A 231 15.17 -5.47 16.81
CA LYS A 231 15.90 -4.21 17.08
C LYS A 231 14.93 -3.13 17.49
N GLY A 232 15.16 -2.53 18.66
CA GLY A 232 14.42 -1.35 19.11
C GLY A 232 14.98 -0.05 18.54
N LEU A 233 14.24 1.06 18.73
CA LEU A 233 14.61 2.40 18.26
C LEU A 233 15.96 2.89 18.79
N ASP A 234 16.35 2.50 20.00
CA ASP A 234 17.60 2.96 20.62
C ASP A 234 18.86 2.44 19.94
N ALA A 235 18.72 1.40 19.11
CA ALA A 235 19.79 0.91 18.27
C ALA A 235 20.08 1.80 17.05
N PHE A 236 19.22 2.78 16.76
CA PHE A 236 19.34 3.68 15.61
C PHE A 236 19.74 5.11 16.02
N PRO A 237 20.52 5.82 15.20
CA PRO A 237 20.81 7.24 15.41
C PRO A 237 19.53 8.06 15.51
N GLU A 238 19.45 9.02 16.45
CA GLU A 238 18.26 9.85 16.67
C GLU A 238 17.79 10.59 15.41
N ASP A 239 18.74 11.05 14.57
CA ASP A 239 18.45 11.72 13.30
C ASP A 239 17.92 10.79 12.19
N GLN A 240 17.89 9.47 12.46
CA GLN A 240 17.39 8.43 11.55
C GLN A 240 16.17 7.68 12.08
N ARG A 241 15.67 8.07 13.27
CA ARG A 241 14.39 7.58 13.80
C ARG A 241 13.25 8.34 13.10
N PRO A 242 12.15 7.65 12.73
CA PRO A 242 11.02 8.26 12.03
C PRO A 242 10.15 9.14 12.94
#